data_AF-A0A969BM13-F1
#
_entry.id   AF-A0A969BM13-F1
#
_cell.length_a   1.000
_cell.length_b   1.000
_cell.length_c   1.000
_cell.angle_alpha   90.00
_cell.angle_beta   90.00
_cell.angle_gamma   90.00
#
_symmetry.space_group_name_H-M   'P 1'
#
loop_
_entity.id
_entity.type
_entity.pdbx_description
1 polymer ?
#
loop_
_entity_poly.entity_id
_entity_poly.type
_entity_poly.pdbx_seq_one_letter_code
_entity_poly.pdbx_strand_id
1 'polypeptide(L)'
;MMQLAVPAKAETVAVNEAVRLLAKARAADLKCEIFNADERDELASYVARAEVAAVERGTVTAAQTALKQGGAEGEAALCGGALAKESRTTLAAARDAIAAADASEDEHAAKEAAPLPLEPKIETAQKPKREDDPLNQEGLMSRYAAAAEAYYIERRCTYLSRREVGEFYAAIVSNHRAAVKRFGVPAVKAAMAKAESRAARQRCNSAAETRIASAYRTLR
;
A
#
# COMPACT_ATOMS: atom_id res chain seq x y z
N MET A 1 8.59 -27.98 -6.87
CA MET A 1 7.66 -27.02 -7.51
C MET A 1 6.85 -26.39 -6.40
N MET A 2 7.02 -25.09 -6.11
CA MET A 2 6.21 -24.40 -5.10
C MET A 2 4.83 -24.11 -5.69
N GLN A 3 3.80 -24.75 -5.14
CA GLN A 3 2.41 -24.38 -5.42
C GLN A 3 2.14 -23.01 -4.79
N LEU A 4 1.99 -21.98 -5.62
CA LEU A 4 1.44 -20.70 -5.19
C LEU A 4 -0.02 -20.96 -4.80
N ALA A 5 -0.32 -20.86 -3.50
CA ALA A 5 -1.68 -20.96 -3.00
C ALA A 5 -2.54 -19.87 -3.64
N VAL A 6 -3.56 -20.28 -4.40
CA VAL A 6 -4.55 -19.35 -4.94
C VAL A 6 -5.43 -18.91 -3.76
N PRO A 7 -5.58 -17.60 -3.49
CA PRO A 7 -6.42 -17.13 -2.40
C PRO A 7 -7.86 -17.60 -2.60
N ALA A 8 -8.52 -17.99 -1.50
CA ALA A 8 -9.89 -18.48 -1.58
C ALA A 8 -10.83 -17.32 -2.01
N LYS A 9 -11.86 -17.62 -2.81
CA LYS A 9 -12.83 -16.60 -3.27
C LYS A 9 -13.48 -15.82 -2.11
N ALA A 10 -13.64 -16.43 -0.95
CA ALA A 10 -14.18 -15.74 0.24
C ALA A 10 -13.22 -14.65 0.77
N GLU A 11 -11.91 -14.89 0.71
CA GLU A 11 -10.90 -13.93 1.17
C GLU A 11 -10.80 -12.72 0.24
N THR A 12 -10.96 -12.92 -1.06
CA THR A 12 -10.93 -11.82 -2.03
C THR A 12 -12.17 -10.92 -1.95
N VAL A 13 -13.34 -11.51 -1.66
CA VAL A 13 -14.57 -10.75 -1.39
C VAL A 13 -14.42 -9.91 -0.12
N ALA A 14 -13.90 -10.49 0.96
CA ALA A 14 -13.71 -9.79 2.23
C ALA A 14 -12.77 -8.59 2.11
N VAL A 15 -11.68 -8.71 1.34
CA VAL A 15 -10.70 -7.62 1.18
C VAL A 15 -11.25 -6.48 0.33
N ASN A 16 -11.99 -6.77 -0.74
CA ASN A 16 -12.66 -5.72 -1.53
C ASN A 16 -13.75 -5.00 -0.71
N GLU A 17 -14.46 -5.74 0.15
CA GLU A 17 -15.45 -5.14 1.05
C GLU A 17 -14.80 -4.18 2.07
N ALA A 18 -13.63 -4.54 2.63
CA ALA A 18 -12.87 -3.65 3.50
C ALA A 18 -12.46 -2.35 2.77
N VAL A 19 -11.98 -2.45 1.52
CA VAL A 19 -11.66 -1.28 0.67
C VAL A 19 -12.88 -0.38 0.49
N ARG A 20 -14.05 -0.98 0.19
CA ARG A 20 -15.32 -0.26 0.00
C ARG A 20 -15.73 0.50 1.27
N LEU A 21 -15.72 -0.15 2.43
CA LEU A 21 -16.09 0.46 3.71
C LEU A 21 -15.14 1.60 4.11
N LEU A 22 -13.83 1.42 3.93
CA LEU A 22 -12.84 2.46 4.21
C LEU A 22 -12.99 3.67 3.28
N ALA A 23 -13.24 3.44 2.00
CA ALA A 23 -13.52 4.51 1.04
C ALA A 23 -14.80 5.27 1.38
N LYS A 24 -15.85 4.56 1.80
CA LYS A 24 -17.12 5.16 2.29
C LYS A 24 -16.88 6.05 3.49
N ALA A 25 -16.17 5.56 4.51
CA ALA A 25 -15.86 6.35 5.71
C ALA A 25 -15.07 7.62 5.37
N ARG A 26 -14.10 7.52 4.45
CA ARG A 26 -13.29 8.67 4.01
C ARG A 26 -14.12 9.71 3.25
N ALA A 27 -14.96 9.28 2.32
CA ALA A 27 -15.83 10.20 1.57
C ALA A 27 -16.87 10.87 2.48
N ALA A 28 -17.45 10.12 3.42
CA ALA A 28 -18.35 10.65 4.43
C ALA A 28 -17.66 11.71 5.32
N ASP A 29 -16.42 11.45 5.74
CA ASP A 29 -15.65 12.41 6.52
C ASP A 29 -15.32 13.70 5.77
N LEU A 30 -14.86 13.61 4.52
CA LEU A 30 -14.59 14.80 3.69
C LEU A 30 -15.82 15.71 3.55
N LYS A 31 -17.02 15.13 3.60
CA LYS A 31 -18.30 15.84 3.51
C LYS A 31 -18.81 16.35 4.85
N CYS A 32 -18.69 15.56 5.91
CA CYS A 32 -19.37 15.77 7.19
C CYS A 32 -18.42 16.08 8.36
N GLU A 33 -17.10 16.14 8.12
CA GLU A 33 -16.05 16.43 9.11
C GLU A 33 -16.15 15.56 10.38
N ILE A 34 -16.24 14.24 10.18
CA ILE A 34 -16.48 13.26 11.25
C ILE A 34 -15.26 13.06 12.15
N PHE A 35 -14.08 13.13 11.54
CA PHE A 35 -12.78 12.82 12.12
C PHE A 35 -11.94 14.08 12.30
N ASN A 36 -11.01 14.03 13.26
CA ASN A 36 -9.97 15.05 13.38
C ASN A 36 -8.85 14.84 12.34
N ALA A 37 -7.86 15.74 12.30
CA ALA A 37 -6.78 15.68 11.31
C ALA A 37 -5.94 14.39 11.38
N ASP A 38 -5.62 13.90 12.58
CA ASP A 38 -4.80 12.70 12.76
C ASP A 38 -5.57 11.45 12.31
N GLU A 39 -6.84 11.34 12.69
CA GLU A 39 -7.74 10.26 12.27
C GLU A 39 -7.96 10.25 10.74
N ARG A 40 -8.00 11.43 10.11
CA ARG A 40 -8.08 11.56 8.64
C ARG A 40 -6.84 11.01 7.94
N ASP A 41 -5.67 11.37 8.43
CA ASP A 41 -4.39 10.90 7.90
C ASP A 41 -4.27 9.37 8.07
N GLU A 42 -4.67 8.85 9.22
CA GLU A 42 -4.71 7.42 9.50
C GLU A 42 -5.67 6.66 8.58
N LEU A 43 -6.92 7.12 8.48
CA LEU A 43 -7.91 6.53 7.58
C LEU A 43 -7.43 6.54 6.13
N ALA A 44 -6.76 7.62 5.69
CA ALA A 44 -6.15 7.66 4.38
C ALA A 44 -5.08 6.57 4.24
N SER A 45 -4.18 6.38 5.21
CA SER A 45 -3.18 5.30 5.16
C SER A 45 -3.84 3.92 5.02
N TYR A 46 -4.87 3.63 5.82
CA TYR A 46 -5.58 2.35 5.77
C TYR A 46 -6.28 2.08 4.44
N VAL A 47 -6.89 3.10 3.82
CA VAL A 47 -7.45 2.94 2.45
C VAL A 47 -6.39 2.47 1.46
N ALA A 48 -5.18 3.05 1.50
CA ALA A 48 -4.12 2.65 0.57
C ALA A 48 -3.58 1.25 0.86
N ARG A 49 -3.41 0.90 2.14
CA ARG A 49 -2.97 -0.46 2.53
C ARG A 49 -4.00 -1.51 2.11
N ALA A 50 -5.28 -1.23 2.32
CA ALA A 50 -6.37 -2.11 1.90
C ALA A 50 -6.44 -2.25 0.37
N GLU A 51 -6.24 -1.16 -0.38
CA GLU A 51 -6.19 -1.20 -1.85
C GLU A 51 -5.05 -2.09 -2.35
N VAL A 52 -3.83 -1.92 -1.80
CA VAL A 52 -2.68 -2.77 -2.16
C VAL A 52 -2.99 -4.24 -1.86
N ALA A 53 -3.50 -4.55 -0.66
CA ALA A 53 -3.87 -5.91 -0.28
C ALA A 53 -4.95 -6.50 -1.22
N ALA A 54 -5.93 -5.68 -1.65
CA ALA A 54 -6.96 -6.09 -2.59
C ALA A 54 -6.38 -6.40 -3.98
N VAL A 55 -5.41 -5.61 -4.45
CA VAL A 55 -4.71 -5.83 -5.71
C VAL A 55 -3.85 -7.09 -5.66
N GLU A 56 -3.19 -7.37 -4.54
CA GLU A 56 -2.36 -8.57 -4.35
C GLU A 56 -3.19 -9.85 -4.37
N ARG A 57 -4.38 -9.83 -3.75
CA ARG A 57 -5.26 -11.00 -3.63
C ARG A 57 -6.26 -11.14 -4.78
N GLY A 58 -6.45 -10.08 -5.57
CA GLY A 58 -7.48 -10.01 -6.60
C GLY A 58 -7.00 -9.30 -7.87
N THR A 59 -7.79 -8.33 -8.34
CA THR A 59 -7.47 -7.56 -9.55
C THR A 59 -7.53 -6.06 -9.24
N VAL A 60 -6.74 -5.27 -9.98
CA VAL A 60 -6.76 -3.81 -9.90
C VAL A 60 -8.16 -3.26 -10.16
N THR A 61 -8.85 -3.81 -11.15
CA THR A 61 -10.22 -3.42 -11.49
C THR A 61 -11.19 -3.65 -10.34
N ALA A 62 -11.10 -4.79 -9.62
CA ALA A 62 -11.96 -5.06 -8.48
C ALA A 62 -11.73 -4.08 -7.33
N ALA A 63 -10.47 -3.82 -6.98
CA ALA A 63 -10.10 -2.85 -5.94
C ALA A 63 -10.58 -1.43 -6.30
N GLN A 64 -10.38 -1.00 -7.55
CA GLN A 64 -10.85 0.31 -8.03
C GLN A 64 -12.37 0.42 -8.04
N THR A 65 -13.09 -0.64 -8.40
CA THR A 65 -14.55 -0.69 -8.33
C THR A 65 -15.02 -0.55 -6.90
N ALA A 66 -14.42 -1.28 -5.96
CA ALA A 66 -14.74 -1.18 -4.53
C ALA A 66 -14.49 0.23 -3.98
N LEU A 67 -13.35 0.86 -4.32
CA LEU A 67 -13.05 2.25 -3.96
C LEU A 67 -14.11 3.23 -4.49
N LYS A 68 -14.45 3.13 -5.78
CA LYS A 68 -15.46 4.02 -6.40
C LYS A 68 -16.83 3.84 -5.77
N GLN A 69 -17.24 2.59 -5.56
CA GLN A 69 -18.52 2.28 -4.95
C GLN A 69 -18.59 2.82 -3.52
N GLY A 70 -17.57 2.56 -2.70
CA GLY A 70 -17.49 3.08 -1.34
C GLY A 70 -17.55 4.60 -1.31
N GLY A 71 -16.77 5.27 -2.17
CA GLY A 71 -16.80 6.72 -2.30
C GLY A 71 -18.19 7.28 -2.63
N ALA A 72 -18.87 6.70 -3.62
CA ALA A 72 -20.23 7.11 -4.00
C ALA A 72 -21.24 6.91 -2.86
N GLU A 73 -21.14 5.81 -2.11
CA GLU A 73 -22.00 5.58 -0.95
C GLU A 73 -21.75 6.59 0.18
N GLY A 74 -20.50 6.96 0.42
CA GLY A 74 -20.14 7.97 1.42
C GLY A 74 -20.62 9.37 1.02
N GLU A 75 -20.51 9.73 -0.25
CA GLU A 75 -21.03 10.99 -0.81
C GLU A 75 -22.56 11.06 -0.72
N ALA A 76 -23.26 9.94 -0.97
CA ALA A 76 -24.72 9.85 -0.90
C ALA A 76 -25.27 9.84 0.54
N ALA A 77 -24.46 9.48 1.53
CA ALA A 77 -24.92 9.38 2.92
C ALA A 77 -25.29 10.76 3.52
N LEU A 78 -26.30 10.77 4.38
CA LEU A 78 -26.72 11.95 5.13
C LEU A 78 -25.82 12.16 6.34
N CYS A 79 -25.33 13.39 6.54
CA CYS A 79 -24.55 13.72 7.72
C CYS A 79 -25.41 13.57 8.98
N GLY A 80 -24.93 12.83 9.97
CA GLY A 80 -25.66 12.58 11.21
C GLY A 80 -24.95 11.56 12.11
N GLY A 81 -25.50 11.36 13.32
CA GLY A 81 -24.89 10.51 14.34
C GLY A 81 -24.73 9.04 13.92
N ALA A 82 -25.64 8.52 13.10
CA ALA A 82 -25.55 7.15 12.59
C ALA A 82 -24.34 6.96 11.66
N LEU A 83 -24.15 7.87 10.69
CA LEU A 83 -23.00 7.85 9.77
C LEU A 83 -21.69 8.04 10.54
N ALA A 84 -21.65 8.97 11.50
CA ALA A 84 -20.46 9.18 12.33
C ALA A 84 -20.08 7.93 13.13
N LYS A 85 -21.07 7.25 13.72
CA LYS A 85 -20.87 5.99 14.45
C LYS A 85 -20.37 4.88 13.52
N GLU A 86 -20.97 4.73 12.35
CA GLU A 86 -20.55 3.75 11.34
C GLU A 86 -19.10 4.00 10.92
N SER A 87 -18.75 5.23 10.50
CA SER A 87 -17.40 5.58 10.07
C SER A 87 -16.35 5.33 11.17
N ARG A 88 -16.65 5.69 12.44
CA ARG A 88 -15.74 5.42 13.57
C ARG A 88 -15.57 3.93 13.85
N THR A 89 -16.64 3.14 13.69
CA THR A 89 -16.58 1.68 13.81
C THR A 89 -15.69 1.09 12.73
N THR A 90 -15.80 1.58 11.48
CA THR A 90 -14.92 1.17 10.38
C THR A 90 -13.46 1.49 10.66
N LEU A 91 -13.15 2.69 11.16
CA LEU A 91 -11.77 3.06 11.52
C LEU A 91 -11.22 2.18 12.65
N ALA A 92 -12.02 1.90 13.68
CA ALA A 92 -11.62 1.00 14.77
C ALA A 92 -11.35 -0.42 14.27
N ALA A 93 -12.23 -0.97 13.43
CA ALA A 93 -12.03 -2.29 12.83
C ALA A 93 -10.75 -2.35 11.97
N ALA A 94 -10.40 -1.25 11.30
CA ALA A 94 -9.16 -1.17 10.53
C ALA A 94 -7.92 -1.17 11.44
N ARG A 95 -7.96 -0.45 12.57
CA ARG A 95 -6.89 -0.48 13.59
C ARG A 95 -6.70 -1.90 14.13
N ASP A 96 -7.79 -2.57 14.50
CA ASP A 96 -7.75 -3.93 15.04
C ASP A 96 -7.18 -4.91 14.01
N ALA A 97 -7.58 -4.80 12.74
CA ALA A 97 -7.07 -5.65 11.67
C ALA A 97 -5.57 -5.45 11.43
N ILE A 98 -5.07 -4.21 11.51
CA ILE A 98 -3.64 -3.92 11.35
C ILE A 98 -2.85 -4.42 12.56
N ALA A 99 -3.35 -4.19 13.78
CA ALA A 99 -2.72 -4.70 15.00
C ALA A 99 -2.64 -6.24 14.99
N ALA A 100 -3.70 -6.92 14.54
CA ALA A 100 -3.71 -8.37 14.39
C ALA A 100 -2.72 -8.85 13.32
N ALA A 101 -2.60 -8.12 12.21
CA ALA A 101 -1.62 -8.44 11.17
C ALA A 101 -0.18 -8.29 11.69
N ASP A 102 0.12 -7.20 12.38
CA ASP A 102 1.46 -6.96 12.95
C ASP A 102 1.82 -8.03 14.01
N ALA A 103 0.87 -8.41 14.88
CA ALA A 103 1.08 -9.46 15.88
C ALA A 103 1.39 -10.84 15.24
N SER A 104 0.78 -11.14 14.09
CA SER A 104 1.03 -12.41 13.38
C SER A 104 2.41 -12.48 12.73
N GLU A 105 3.00 -11.34 12.39
CA GLU A 105 4.36 -11.27 11.82
C GLU A 105 5.44 -11.55 12.87
N ASP A 106 5.24 -11.10 14.11
CA ASP A 106 6.17 -11.35 15.22
C ASP A 106 6.22 -12.84 15.61
N GLU A 107 5.09 -13.55 15.56
CA GLU A 107 5.05 -14.99 15.83
C GLU A 107 5.77 -15.83 14.75
N HIS A 108 5.80 -15.35 13.51
CA HIS A 108 6.50 -16.02 12.42
C HIS A 108 8.01 -15.75 12.48
N ALA A 109 8.42 -14.54 12.87
CA ALA A 109 9.81 -14.20 13.12
C ALA A 109 10.39 -14.98 14.33
N ALA A 110 9.59 -15.23 15.37
CA ALA A 110 10.03 -15.97 16.56
C ALA A 110 10.23 -17.48 16.32
N LYS A 111 9.60 -18.07 15.30
CA LYS A 111 9.79 -19.49 14.92
C LYS A 111 10.98 -19.74 13.99
N GLU A 112 11.57 -18.69 13.43
CA GLU A 112 12.78 -18.74 12.60
C GLU A 112 14.04 -18.35 13.40
N ALA A 113 14.02 -18.56 14.73
CA ALA A 113 15.14 -18.31 15.64
C ALA A 113 15.61 -19.59 16.36
N ALA A 114 15.52 -20.75 15.72
CA ALA A 114 16.31 -21.90 16.14
C ALA A 114 17.73 -21.76 15.58
N PRO A 115 18.79 -21.71 16.42
CA PRO A 115 20.15 -21.65 15.92
C PRO A 115 20.49 -22.97 15.23
N LEU A 116 20.64 -22.93 13.90
CA LEU A 116 21.12 -24.06 13.13
C LEU A 116 22.57 -24.38 13.55
N PRO A 117 22.92 -25.65 13.82
CA PRO A 117 24.30 -26.08 14.04
C PRO A 117 25.16 -25.75 12.81
N LEU A 118 26.23 -25.01 13.04
CA LEU A 118 27.24 -24.67 12.03
C LEU A 118 28.08 -25.89 11.67
N GLU A 119 27.80 -26.58 10.57
CA GLU A 119 28.75 -27.48 9.87
C GLU A 119 28.41 -27.57 8.36
N PRO A 120 29.32 -28.04 7.48
CA PRO A 120 30.44 -27.31 6.92
C PRO A 120 30.26 -27.04 5.41
N LYS A 121 31.07 -26.11 4.89
CA LYS A 121 31.20 -25.72 3.47
C LYS A 121 31.10 -26.91 2.51
N ILE A 122 30.03 -26.97 1.73
CA ILE A 122 30.01 -27.68 0.44
C ILE A 122 29.94 -26.63 -0.67
N GLU A 123 30.88 -26.76 -1.59
CA GLU A 123 31.04 -25.96 -2.80
C GLU A 123 29.71 -25.68 -3.51
N THR A 124 29.44 -24.40 -3.66
CA THR A 124 28.34 -23.87 -4.46
C THR A 124 28.54 -24.25 -5.93
N ALA A 125 27.73 -25.21 -6.40
CA ALA A 125 27.46 -25.41 -7.81
C ALA A 125 26.89 -24.09 -8.40
N GLN A 126 27.66 -23.51 -9.31
CA GLN A 126 27.35 -22.25 -9.98
C GLN A 126 26.05 -22.38 -10.79
N LYS A 127 25.03 -21.62 -10.39
CA LYS A 127 23.83 -21.34 -11.18
C LYS A 127 24.22 -20.38 -12.32
N PRO A 128 23.71 -20.55 -13.56
CA PRO A 128 24.21 -19.81 -14.71
C PRO A 128 24.00 -18.30 -14.53
N LYS A 129 25.12 -17.59 -14.66
CA LYS A 129 25.24 -16.13 -14.73
C LYS A 129 24.46 -15.66 -15.96
N ARG A 130 23.22 -15.19 -15.77
CA ARG A 130 22.58 -14.29 -16.74
C ARG A 130 23.14 -12.91 -16.49
N GLU A 131 23.75 -12.33 -17.53
CA GLU A 131 24.21 -10.95 -17.60
C GLU A 131 23.01 -10.00 -17.45
N ASP A 132 22.60 -9.74 -16.21
CA ASP A 132 21.73 -8.60 -15.88
C ASP A 132 22.63 -7.51 -15.28
N ASP A 133 22.80 -6.43 -16.04
CA ASP A 133 23.59 -5.24 -15.74
C ASP A 133 23.44 -4.76 -14.27
N PRO A 134 24.49 -4.82 -13.43
CA PRO A 134 24.42 -4.48 -12.01
C PRO A 134 24.00 -3.04 -11.74
N LEU A 135 24.23 -2.12 -12.69
CA LEU A 135 23.82 -0.72 -12.61
C LEU A 135 22.30 -0.52 -12.64
N ASN A 136 21.55 -1.50 -13.16
CA ASN A 136 20.08 -1.42 -13.24
C ASN A 136 19.37 -2.04 -12.02
N GLN A 137 20.11 -2.78 -11.18
CA GLN A 137 19.56 -3.56 -10.07
C GLN A 137 19.31 -2.72 -8.80
N GLU A 138 20.29 -1.93 -8.37
CA GLU A 138 20.14 -0.99 -7.24
C GLU A 138 19.13 0.12 -7.55
N GLY A 139 18.99 0.46 -8.83
CA GLY A 139 18.07 1.50 -9.29
C GLY A 139 16.60 1.13 -9.15
N LEU A 140 16.19 -0.13 -9.29
CA LEU A 140 14.77 -0.50 -9.29
C LEU A 140 14.10 -0.25 -7.92
N MET A 141 14.68 -0.76 -6.84
CA MET A 141 14.11 -0.57 -5.50
C MET A 141 14.16 0.91 -5.08
N SER A 142 15.24 1.62 -5.41
CA SER A 142 15.36 3.06 -5.13
C SER A 142 14.31 3.88 -5.87
N ARG A 143 14.13 3.64 -7.19
CA ARG A 143 13.08 4.26 -8.01
C ARG A 143 11.68 3.97 -7.47
N TYR A 144 11.43 2.71 -7.12
CA TYR A 144 10.16 2.29 -6.52
C TYR A 144 9.89 3.00 -5.18
N ALA A 145 10.86 3.04 -4.27
CA ALA A 145 10.70 3.69 -2.97
C ALA A 145 10.51 5.22 -3.09
N ALA A 146 11.21 5.87 -4.03
CA ALA A 146 11.05 7.29 -4.31
C ALA A 146 9.67 7.61 -4.90
N ALA A 147 9.18 6.74 -5.80
CA ALA A 147 7.85 6.82 -6.37
C ALA A 147 6.74 6.65 -5.31
N ALA A 148 6.88 5.65 -4.44
CA ALA A 148 5.95 5.42 -3.34
C ALA A 148 5.91 6.63 -2.39
N GLU A 149 7.06 7.20 -2.05
CA GLU A 149 7.13 8.41 -1.21
C GLU A 149 6.39 9.58 -1.87
N ALA A 150 6.67 9.85 -3.15
CA ALA A 150 5.97 10.90 -3.90
C ALA A 150 4.45 10.68 -3.92
N TYR A 151 3.98 9.44 -4.10
CA TYR A 151 2.56 9.13 -4.04
C TYR A 151 1.94 9.40 -2.67
N TYR A 152 2.62 9.06 -1.57
CA TYR A 152 2.13 9.38 -0.22
C TYR A 152 2.06 10.89 0.03
N ILE A 153 3.02 11.67 -0.50
CA ILE A 153 2.96 13.14 -0.43
C ILE A 153 1.79 13.65 -1.27
N GLU A 154 1.62 13.15 -2.49
CA GLU A 154 0.53 13.54 -3.39
C GLU A 154 -0.84 13.31 -2.77
N ARG A 155 -1.04 12.18 -2.07
CA ARG A 155 -2.32 11.91 -1.38
C ARG A 155 -2.68 12.94 -0.30
N ARG A 156 -1.69 13.60 0.28
CA ARG A 156 -1.87 14.63 1.31
C ARG A 156 -1.98 16.04 0.71
N CYS A 157 -1.19 16.32 -0.32
CA CYS A 157 -1.03 17.68 -0.85
C CYS A 157 -1.79 17.95 -2.15
N THR A 158 -2.23 16.91 -2.85
CA THR A 158 -3.12 16.98 -4.02
C THR A 158 -2.63 17.91 -5.14
N TYR A 159 -1.40 17.73 -5.62
CA TYR A 159 -0.82 18.56 -6.69
C TYR A 159 -1.18 18.06 -8.09
N LEU A 160 -1.41 16.76 -8.25
CA LEU A 160 -1.74 16.15 -9.53
C LEU A 160 -3.26 16.16 -9.77
N SER A 161 -3.66 16.27 -11.04
CA SER A 161 -5.05 16.05 -11.40
C SER A 161 -5.47 14.60 -11.15
N ARG A 162 -6.77 14.34 -10.95
CA ARG A 162 -7.29 12.97 -10.75
C ARG A 162 -6.84 11.98 -11.83
N ARG A 163 -6.72 12.45 -13.09
CA ARG A 163 -6.24 11.63 -14.20
C ARG A 163 -4.77 11.25 -14.01
N GLU A 164 -3.93 12.22 -13.70
CA GLU A 164 -2.49 12.01 -13.48
C GLU A 164 -2.23 11.14 -12.26
N VAL A 165 -3.00 11.29 -11.17
CA VAL A 165 -2.93 10.39 -10.01
C VAL A 165 -3.21 8.94 -10.43
N GLY A 166 -4.20 8.71 -11.30
CA GLY A 166 -4.50 7.38 -11.83
C GLY A 166 -3.36 6.80 -12.68
N GLU A 167 -2.79 7.59 -13.59
CA GLU A 167 -1.63 7.20 -14.41
C GLU A 167 -0.40 6.91 -13.52
N PHE A 168 -0.15 7.76 -12.52
CA PHE A 168 0.96 7.64 -11.59
C PHE A 168 0.83 6.38 -10.73
N TYR A 169 -0.35 6.12 -10.18
CA TYR A 169 -0.62 4.94 -9.38
C TYR A 169 -0.44 3.65 -10.18
N ALA A 170 -0.93 3.60 -11.42
CA ALA A 170 -0.74 2.44 -12.30
C ALA A 170 0.75 2.12 -12.53
N ALA A 171 1.58 3.14 -12.73
CA ALA A 171 3.01 2.96 -12.91
C ALA A 171 3.71 2.48 -11.62
N ILE A 172 3.27 2.96 -10.45
CA ILE A 172 3.75 2.48 -9.14
C ILE A 172 3.41 1.01 -8.94
N VAL A 173 2.18 0.59 -9.24
CA VAL A 173 1.75 -0.81 -9.13
C VAL A 173 2.57 -1.72 -10.04
N SER A 174 2.88 -1.28 -11.26
CA SER A 174 3.77 -2.03 -12.17
C SER A 174 5.16 -2.23 -11.56
N ASN A 175 5.77 -1.17 -11.04
CA ASN A 175 7.07 -1.22 -10.37
C ASN A 175 7.04 -2.03 -9.07
N HIS A 176 5.96 -1.95 -8.30
CA HIS A 176 5.76 -2.76 -7.11
C HIS A 176 5.80 -4.25 -7.45
N ARG A 177 5.05 -4.69 -8.48
CA ARG A 177 5.07 -6.09 -8.92
C ARG A 177 6.46 -6.54 -9.37
N ALA A 178 7.18 -5.68 -10.10
CA ALA A 178 8.55 -5.96 -10.50
C ALA A 178 9.49 -6.07 -9.29
N ALA A 179 9.34 -5.17 -8.31
CA ALA A 179 10.12 -5.18 -7.08
C ALA A 179 9.80 -6.40 -6.21
N VAL A 180 8.54 -6.78 -6.04
CA VAL A 180 8.14 -7.99 -5.30
C VAL A 180 8.71 -9.24 -5.98
N LYS A 181 8.59 -9.34 -7.31
CA LYS A 181 9.14 -10.47 -8.07
C LYS A 181 10.66 -10.59 -7.92
N ARG A 182 11.37 -9.47 -7.78
CA ARG A 182 12.84 -9.43 -7.76
C ARG A 182 13.42 -9.53 -6.35
N PHE A 183 12.82 -8.87 -5.36
CA PHE A 183 13.35 -8.68 -4.02
C PHE A 183 12.51 -9.33 -2.91
N GLY A 184 11.30 -9.78 -3.23
CA GLY A 184 10.37 -10.37 -2.27
C GLY A 184 9.50 -9.34 -1.54
N VAL A 185 8.38 -9.81 -1.00
CA VAL A 185 7.39 -8.99 -0.27
C VAL A 185 8.00 -8.29 0.94
N PRO A 186 8.81 -8.94 1.82
CA PRO A 186 9.32 -8.27 3.01
C PRO A 186 10.19 -7.05 2.70
N ALA A 187 11.06 -7.14 1.69
CA ALA A 187 11.92 -6.03 1.27
C ALA A 187 11.10 -4.85 0.73
N VAL A 188 10.06 -5.14 -0.06
CA VAL A 188 9.15 -4.13 -0.59
C VAL A 188 8.33 -3.47 0.53
N LYS A 189 7.83 -4.25 1.50
CA LYS A 189 7.12 -3.72 2.68
C LYS A 189 8.00 -2.75 3.48
N ALA A 190 9.26 -3.12 3.75
CA ALA A 190 10.21 -2.26 4.43
C ALA A 190 10.50 -0.96 3.65
N ALA A 191 10.62 -1.06 2.32
CA ALA A 191 10.80 0.11 1.46
C ALA A 191 9.59 1.05 1.49
N MET A 192 8.37 0.49 1.46
CA MET A 192 7.13 1.27 1.58
C MET A 192 6.99 1.95 2.94
N ALA A 193 7.25 1.25 4.04
CA ALA A 193 7.18 1.82 5.39
C ALA A 193 8.16 3.01 5.54
N LYS A 194 9.37 2.89 5.00
CA LYS A 194 10.35 3.98 4.99
C LYS A 194 9.88 5.16 4.11
N ALA A 195 9.30 4.87 2.95
CA ALA A 195 8.74 5.88 2.06
C ALA A 195 7.58 6.65 2.71
N GLU A 196 6.66 5.95 3.38
CA GLU A 196 5.55 6.53 4.13
C GLU A 196 6.05 7.44 5.25
N SER A 197 7.00 6.97 6.07
CA SER A 197 7.62 7.76 7.14
C SER A 197 8.35 9.01 6.63
N ARG A 198 9.00 8.94 5.46
CA ARG A 198 9.62 10.12 4.82
C ARG A 198 8.56 11.10 4.33
N ALA A 199 7.53 10.60 3.65
CA ALA A 199 6.43 11.41 3.14
C ALA A 199 5.69 12.15 4.27
N ALA A 200 5.45 11.50 5.41
CA ALA A 200 4.78 12.11 6.57
C ALA A 200 5.51 13.35 7.11
N ARG A 201 6.84 13.38 7.02
CA ARG A 201 7.69 14.50 7.47
C ARG A 201 7.77 15.65 6.46
N GLN A 202 7.30 15.45 5.24
CA GLN A 202 7.31 16.49 4.21
C GLN A 202 6.13 17.44 4.38
N ARG A 203 6.37 18.73 4.11
CA ARG A 203 5.35 19.78 4.03
C ARG A 203 4.85 19.91 2.59
N CYS A 204 3.59 20.33 2.43
CA CYS A 204 3.03 20.68 1.13
C CYS A 204 3.57 22.03 0.66
N ASN A 205 4.69 22.02 -0.08
CA ASN A 205 5.30 23.19 -0.69
C ASN A 205 5.84 22.87 -2.10
N SER A 206 6.42 23.86 -2.77
CA SER A 206 6.97 23.71 -4.13
C SER A 206 8.05 22.62 -4.26
N ALA A 207 8.78 22.31 -3.18
CA ALA A 207 9.76 21.21 -3.18
C ALA A 207 9.07 19.85 -3.20
N ALA A 208 7.96 19.69 -2.47
CA ALA A 208 7.11 18.49 -2.52
C ALA A 208 6.49 18.31 -3.90
N GLU A 209 5.94 19.38 -4.48
CA GLU A 209 5.40 19.39 -5.84
C GLU A 209 6.45 18.97 -6.88
N THR A 210 7.66 19.55 -6.80
CA THR A 210 8.77 19.20 -7.70
C THR A 210 9.16 17.72 -7.57
N ARG A 211 9.18 17.19 -6.35
CA ARG A 211 9.47 15.76 -6.10
C ARG A 211 8.41 14.86 -6.71
N ILE A 212 7.13 15.21 -6.56
CA ILE A 212 6.01 14.49 -7.18
C ILE A 212 6.10 14.53 -8.70
N ALA A 213 6.27 15.71 -9.28
CA ALA A 213 6.37 15.89 -10.73
C ALA A 213 7.60 15.18 -11.32
N SER A 214 8.71 15.10 -10.59
CA SER A 214 9.91 14.35 -11.01
C SER A 214 9.67 12.84 -10.99
N ALA A 215 9.09 12.33 -9.90
CA ALA A 215 8.77 10.91 -9.77
C ALA A 215 7.74 10.48 -10.83
N TYR A 216 6.69 11.27 -11.04
CA TYR A 216 5.67 11.00 -12.05
C TYR A 216 6.27 10.92 -13.47
N ARG A 217 7.14 11.87 -13.84
CA ARG A 217 7.83 11.86 -15.14
C ARG A 217 8.78 10.69 -15.32
N THR A 218 9.42 10.22 -14.25
CA THR A 218 10.40 9.13 -14.32
C THR A 218 9.75 7.76 -14.48
N LEU A 219 8.49 7.62 -14.05
CA LEU A 219 7.76 6.35 -14.14
C LEU A 219 6.93 6.19 -15.43
N ARG A 220 6.86 7.23 -16.25
CA ARG A 220 6.15 7.25 -17.53
C ARG A 220 7.10 6.93 -18.67
#